data_AF-S7Z9D2-F1
#
_entry.id   AF-S7Z9D2-F1
#
_cell.length_a   1.000
_cell.length_b   1.000
_cell.length_c   1.000
_cell.angle_alpha   90.00
_cell.angle_beta   90.00
_cell.angle_gamma   90.00
#
_symmetry.space_group_name_H-M   'P 1'
#
loop_
_entity.id
_entity.type
_entity.pdbx_description
1 polymer ?
#
loop_
_entity_poly.entity_id
_entity_poly.type
_entity_poly.pdbx_seq_one_letter_code
_entity_poly.pdbx_strand_id
1 'polypeptide(L)'
;MFSFFGWGSNSSSQPQSQTSPEKSQIQPQEASHHDESKRTTPSSRSNLPAPIASQTQAPPSTRSDNTNLKLFYGGIAFFALSVFVTRRASLKKRLACIPPYYCSSVYHQPSVNGAMEAFEALNLATLNVISFGMMATGGVMCALNVNGVEDMRKLMRSSLDDAAAGKSDDELEKDVVEWVSSVLGDRFEKQLEKEKAKKRTSGSSGENE
;
A
#
# COMPACT_ATOMS: atom_id res chain seq x y z
N MET A 1 23.66 6.00 -25.48
CA MET A 1 22.74 5.25 -24.59
C MET A 1 23.33 5.32 -23.19
N PHE A 2 22.54 5.63 -22.17
CA PHE A 2 23.00 5.66 -20.77
C PHE A 2 22.20 4.65 -19.96
N SER A 3 22.90 3.69 -19.36
CA SER A 3 22.28 2.66 -18.53
C SER A 3 21.98 3.21 -17.14
N PHE A 4 20.74 3.06 -16.69
CA PHE A 4 20.36 3.15 -15.28
C PHE A 4 20.35 1.74 -14.65
N PHE A 5 20.28 1.71 -13.32
CA PHE A 5 20.43 0.55 -12.42
C PHE A 5 21.86 0.06 -12.18
N GLY A 6 22.16 -0.10 -10.89
CA GLY A 6 23.49 -0.36 -10.33
C GLY A 6 23.46 -0.21 -8.80
N TRP A 7 22.45 -0.80 -8.15
CA TRP A 7 22.33 -0.82 -6.69
C TRP A 7 23.50 -1.62 -6.11
N GLY A 8 24.24 -1.04 -5.17
CA GLY A 8 25.53 -1.58 -4.75
C GLY A 8 25.45 -2.75 -3.76
N SER A 9 26.40 -3.66 -3.89
CA SER A 9 26.97 -4.45 -2.78
C SER A 9 28.49 -4.52 -2.98
N ASN A 10 29.25 -4.81 -1.91
CA ASN A 10 30.70 -4.65 -1.86
C ASN A 10 31.43 -5.99 -1.66
N SER A 11 32.72 -6.00 -2.03
CA SER A 11 33.80 -6.94 -1.69
C SER A 11 34.17 -8.04 -2.69
N SER A 12 35.48 -8.35 -2.71
CA SER A 12 36.18 -9.39 -3.50
C SER A 12 36.34 -9.06 -5.01
N SER A 13 37.51 -9.18 -5.65
CA SER A 13 38.82 -9.70 -5.21
C SER A 13 39.99 -8.91 -5.82
N GLN A 14 41.11 -8.83 -5.11
CA GLN A 14 42.42 -8.42 -5.65
C GLN A 14 43.19 -9.65 -6.17
N PRO A 15 43.88 -9.59 -7.31
CA PRO A 15 44.71 -10.69 -7.80
C PRO A 15 46.11 -10.69 -7.15
N GLN A 16 46.63 -11.88 -6.85
CA GLN A 16 48.05 -12.10 -6.52
C GLN A 16 48.55 -13.45 -7.06
N SER A 17 49.87 -13.57 -7.21
CA SER A 17 50.51 -14.54 -8.10
C SER A 17 51.05 -15.80 -7.41
N GLN A 18 51.05 -16.90 -8.16
CA GLN A 18 52.08 -17.95 -8.24
C GLN A 18 52.92 -18.28 -6.97
N THR A 19 52.76 -19.50 -6.46
CA THR A 19 53.85 -20.50 -6.33
C THR A 19 53.27 -21.92 -6.22
N SER A 20 54.12 -22.92 -6.48
CA SER A 20 53.88 -24.37 -6.40
C SER A 20 55.10 -25.00 -5.68
N PRO A 21 55.15 -26.29 -5.27
CA PRO A 21 54.15 -27.37 -5.33
C PRO A 21 54.05 -28.16 -3.97
N GLU A 22 53.88 -29.49 -4.05
CA GLU A 22 54.12 -30.55 -3.03
C GLU A 22 52.92 -30.98 -2.14
N LYS A 23 52.72 -32.26 -1.73
CA LYS A 23 52.80 -33.62 -2.34
C LYS A 23 52.20 -34.63 -1.32
N SER A 24 51.78 -35.81 -1.77
CA SER A 24 51.30 -36.98 -0.98
C SER A 24 49.86 -36.82 -0.42
N GLN A 25 48.87 -37.72 -0.55
CA GLN A 25 48.70 -39.17 -0.83
C GLN A 25 48.27 -39.98 0.42
N ILE A 26 47.45 -41.03 0.20
CA ILE A 26 47.05 -42.15 1.08
C ILE A 26 45.58 -42.13 1.59
N GLN A 27 45.00 -43.34 1.62
CA GLN A 27 43.62 -43.86 1.78
C GLN A 27 43.80 -45.40 2.04
N PRO A 28 42.86 -46.26 2.56
CA PRO A 28 41.46 -46.14 3.04
C PRO A 28 41.16 -46.82 4.43
N GLN A 29 39.85 -46.98 4.76
CA GLN A 29 39.15 -48.19 5.33
C GLN A 29 39.28 -48.65 6.81
N GLU A 30 38.11 -48.89 7.45
CA GLU A 30 37.61 -50.14 8.12
C GLU A 30 36.14 -49.85 8.61
N ALA A 31 35.02 -50.50 8.19
CA ALA A 31 34.38 -51.81 8.51
C ALA A 31 33.76 -51.97 9.94
N SER A 32 32.64 -52.68 10.26
CA SER A 32 31.44 -53.23 9.53
C SER A 32 30.36 -53.82 10.52
N HIS A 33 29.15 -54.21 10.02
CA HIS A 33 28.03 -55.03 10.64
C HIS A 33 27.04 -54.33 11.63
N HIS A 34 25.69 -54.57 11.72
CA HIS A 34 24.71 -55.71 11.58
C HIS A 34 24.68 -56.70 12.78
N ASP A 35 23.58 -57.25 13.35
CA ASP A 35 22.08 -57.13 13.23
C ASP A 35 21.41 -57.62 14.58
N GLU A 36 20.13 -58.00 14.87
CA GLU A 36 18.82 -58.28 14.19
C GLU A 36 17.58 -57.98 15.12
N SER A 37 16.42 -57.65 14.50
CA SER A 37 14.97 -57.81 14.86
C SER A 37 14.47 -58.44 16.20
N LYS A 38 13.42 -57.82 16.81
CA LYS A 38 12.12 -58.50 17.11
C LYS A 38 10.94 -57.56 17.48
N ARG A 39 9.70 -58.10 17.48
CA ARG A 39 8.41 -57.39 17.58
C ARG A 39 7.34 -58.20 18.35
N THR A 40 6.75 -57.67 19.44
CA THR A 40 5.31 -57.81 19.83
C THR A 40 4.90 -56.96 21.06
N THR A 41 3.58 -56.85 21.26
CA THR A 41 2.77 -56.01 22.18
C THR A 41 2.23 -56.79 23.42
N PRO A 42 1.32 -56.29 24.29
CA PRO A 42 1.00 -54.92 24.82
C PRO A 42 0.83 -54.86 26.37
N SER A 43 0.61 -53.66 26.98
CA SER A 43 -0.34 -53.48 28.12
C SER A 43 -0.62 -52.03 28.59
N SER A 44 -1.81 -51.84 29.20
CA SER A 44 -2.17 -50.89 30.28
C SER A 44 -2.06 -49.36 30.11
N ARG A 45 -3.00 -48.79 29.34
CA ARG A 45 -4.02 -47.81 29.79
C ARG A 45 -3.72 -46.97 31.06
N SER A 46 -3.55 -45.66 30.89
CA SER A 46 -4.02 -44.65 31.86
C SER A 46 -4.57 -43.42 31.11
N ASN A 47 -5.65 -42.82 31.64
CA ASN A 47 -6.27 -41.63 31.05
C ASN A 47 -5.85 -40.38 31.83
N LEU A 48 -5.11 -39.47 31.19
CA LEU A 48 -5.10 -38.05 31.59
C LEU A 48 -5.41 -37.21 30.34
N PRO A 49 -6.40 -36.29 30.39
CA PRO A 49 -6.44 -35.16 29.49
C PRO A 49 -5.20 -34.30 29.77
N ALA A 50 -4.40 -34.02 28.75
CA ALA A 50 -3.37 -32.99 28.88
C ALA A 50 -4.08 -31.64 29.16
N PRO A 51 -3.68 -30.87 30.18
CA PRO A 51 -4.16 -29.51 30.31
C PRO A 51 -3.73 -28.76 29.06
N ILE A 52 -4.70 -28.26 28.30
CA ILE A 52 -4.44 -27.42 27.12
C ILE A 52 -3.58 -26.26 27.63
N ALA A 53 -2.37 -26.13 27.09
CA ALA A 53 -1.48 -25.05 27.45
C ALA A 53 -2.12 -23.74 26.98
N SER A 54 -2.84 -23.08 27.89
CA SER A 54 -3.31 -21.71 27.72
C SER A 54 -2.10 -20.88 27.30
N GLN A 55 -2.08 -20.44 26.05
CA GLN A 55 -1.05 -19.52 25.59
C GLN A 55 -1.20 -18.25 26.42
N THR A 56 -0.30 -18.09 27.40
CA THR A 56 -0.23 -16.89 28.24
C THR A 56 -0.07 -15.71 27.30
N GLN A 57 -1.16 -14.99 27.06
CA GLN A 57 -1.11 -13.72 26.36
C GLN A 57 -0.15 -12.84 27.15
N ALA A 58 1.00 -12.51 26.53
CA ALA A 58 1.91 -11.55 27.11
C ALA A 58 1.10 -10.26 27.39
N PRO A 59 1.26 -9.64 28.57
CA PRO A 59 0.48 -8.46 28.91
C PRO A 59 0.71 -7.39 27.83
N PRO A 60 -0.36 -6.71 27.34
CA PRO A 60 -0.22 -5.72 26.30
C PRO A 60 0.78 -4.66 26.76
N SER A 61 1.86 -4.49 26.01
CA SER A 61 2.97 -3.62 26.39
C SER A 61 2.48 -2.17 26.45
N THR A 62 2.24 -1.67 27.66
CA THR A 62 1.69 -0.32 27.95
C THR A 62 2.64 0.84 27.60
N ARG A 63 3.73 0.56 26.86
CA ARG A 63 4.56 1.57 26.23
C ARG A 63 3.78 2.19 25.08
N SER A 64 3.31 3.41 25.31
CA SER A 64 2.73 4.32 24.31
C SER A 64 3.80 4.73 23.29
N ASP A 65 4.12 3.83 22.36
CA ASP A 65 4.94 4.13 21.20
C ASP A 65 4.07 4.85 20.16
N ASN A 66 4.13 6.18 20.18
CA ASN A 66 3.38 7.10 19.31
C ASN A 66 3.95 7.09 17.88
N THR A 67 3.96 5.91 17.24
CA THR A 67 4.46 5.65 15.89
C THR A 67 3.50 6.21 14.83
N ASN A 68 2.19 6.12 15.09
CA ASN A 68 1.14 6.77 14.32
C ASN A 68 1.42 8.28 14.10
N LEU A 69 1.80 8.99 15.16
CA LEU A 69 2.04 10.43 15.16
C LEU A 69 3.28 10.79 14.33
N LYS A 70 4.34 9.96 14.40
CA LYS A 70 5.54 10.10 13.56
C LYS A 70 5.21 9.90 12.08
N LEU A 71 4.40 8.89 11.76
CA LEU A 71 3.97 8.60 10.39
C LEU A 71 3.09 9.73 9.82
N PHE A 72 2.18 10.27 10.64
CA PHE A 72 1.35 11.42 10.30
C PHE A 72 2.16 12.70 10.06
N TYR A 73 3.11 13.04 10.94
CA TYR A 73 4.02 14.17 10.69
C TYR A 73 4.91 13.97 9.47
N GLY A 74 5.31 12.72 9.16
CA GLY A 74 5.99 12.39 7.90
C GLY A 74 5.13 12.70 6.67
N GLY A 75 3.86 12.27 6.69
CA GLY A 75 2.88 12.58 5.64
C GLY A 75 2.63 14.09 5.47
N ILE A 76 2.44 14.82 6.57
CA ILE A 76 2.29 16.29 6.55
C ILE A 76 3.54 16.98 6.00
N ALA A 77 4.73 16.60 6.46
CA ALA A 77 5.98 17.22 6.01
C ALA A 77 6.23 16.98 4.51
N PHE A 78 5.96 15.76 4.03
CA PHE A 78 6.05 15.41 2.61
C PHE A 78 5.02 16.18 1.76
N PHE A 79 3.76 16.28 2.22
CA PHE A 79 2.72 17.07 1.56
C PHE A 79 3.05 18.56 1.52
N ALA A 80 3.48 19.15 2.64
CA ALA A 80 3.90 20.55 2.69
C ALA A 80 5.08 20.84 1.74
N LEU A 81 6.04 19.92 1.64
CA LEU A 81 7.16 20.03 0.70
C LEU A 81 6.71 19.90 -0.77
N SER A 82 5.82 18.95 -1.10
CA SER A 82 5.24 18.79 -2.44
C SER A 82 4.47 20.05 -2.86
N VAL A 83 3.62 20.59 -1.99
CA VAL A 83 2.86 21.83 -2.22
C VAL A 83 3.81 23.03 -2.35
N PHE A 84 4.89 23.10 -1.58
CA PHE A 84 5.89 24.17 -1.70
C PHE A 84 6.64 24.11 -3.05
N VAL A 85 7.10 22.93 -3.48
CA VAL A 85 7.74 22.73 -4.79
C VAL A 85 6.78 23.08 -5.92
N THR A 86 5.53 22.60 -5.83
CA THR A 86 4.44 22.91 -6.77
C THR A 86 4.21 24.42 -6.89
N ARG A 87 4.09 25.12 -5.75
CA ARG A 87 3.87 26.57 -5.69
C ARG A 87 5.06 27.32 -6.29
N ARG A 88 6.30 26.89 -6.02
CA ARG A 88 7.51 27.48 -6.60
C ARG A 88 7.59 27.30 -8.13
N ALA A 89 7.27 26.11 -8.64
CA ALA A 89 7.23 25.84 -10.08
C ALA A 89 6.14 26.67 -10.78
N SER A 90 4.92 26.65 -10.24
CA SER A 90 3.76 27.40 -10.77
C SER A 90 3.99 28.91 -10.76
N LEU A 91 4.59 29.47 -9.71
CA LEU A 91 4.91 30.89 -9.64
C LEU A 91 5.95 31.30 -10.69
N LYS A 92 6.99 30.50 -10.93
CA LYS A 92 7.98 30.75 -12.00
C LYS A 92 7.29 30.87 -13.36
N LYS A 93 6.33 29.98 -13.67
CA LYS A 93 5.55 30.01 -14.91
C LYS A 93 4.63 31.23 -14.97
N ARG A 94 3.87 31.53 -13.90
CA ARG A 94 2.99 32.71 -13.86
C ARG A 94 3.76 34.03 -14.03
N LEU A 95 4.98 34.14 -13.50
CA LEU A 95 5.84 35.31 -13.71
C LEU A 95 6.31 35.43 -15.17
N ALA A 96 6.63 34.32 -15.84
CA ALA A 96 7.00 34.33 -17.26
C ALA A 96 5.84 34.75 -18.20
N CYS A 97 4.59 34.53 -17.78
CA CYS A 97 3.40 35.00 -18.50
C CYS A 97 3.11 36.50 -18.34
N ILE A 98 3.85 37.25 -17.50
CA ILE A 98 3.67 38.70 -17.36
C ILE A 98 4.41 39.40 -18.51
N PRO A 99 3.73 40.18 -19.37
CA PRO A 99 4.40 40.91 -20.44
C PRO A 99 5.26 42.07 -19.88
N PRO A 100 6.42 42.36 -20.47
CA PRO A 100 7.18 43.57 -20.14
C PRO A 100 6.42 44.82 -20.59
N TYR A 101 6.70 45.97 -19.95
CA TYR A 101 5.95 47.24 -20.05
C TYR A 101 5.64 47.79 -21.46
N TYR A 102 6.31 47.31 -22.52
CA TYR A 102 6.12 47.76 -23.91
C TYR A 102 5.72 46.63 -24.88
N CYS A 103 5.39 45.43 -24.38
CA CYS A 103 4.82 44.35 -25.18
C CYS A 103 3.30 44.30 -25.00
N SER A 104 2.54 44.41 -26.09
CA SER A 104 1.09 44.18 -26.04
C SER A 104 0.80 42.71 -25.71
N SER A 105 -0.15 42.47 -24.80
CA SER A 105 -0.54 41.15 -24.31
C SER A 105 -0.84 40.13 -25.44
N VAL A 106 -1.30 40.61 -26.60
CA VAL A 106 -1.59 39.80 -27.80
C VAL A 106 -0.33 39.12 -28.38
N TYR A 107 0.85 39.72 -28.21
CA TYR A 107 2.12 39.22 -28.79
C TYR A 107 3.06 38.59 -27.76
N HIS A 108 2.75 38.68 -26.44
CA HIS A 108 3.56 38.04 -25.40
C HIS A 108 3.24 36.54 -25.27
N GLN A 109 3.82 35.74 -26.16
CA GLN A 109 3.76 34.28 -26.13
C GLN A 109 5.06 33.74 -25.50
N PRO A 110 5.07 33.33 -24.21
CA PRO A 110 6.25 32.66 -23.63
C PRO A 110 6.49 31.33 -24.35
N SER A 111 7.76 31.02 -24.65
CA SER A 111 8.14 29.82 -25.41
C SER A 111 7.97 28.54 -24.59
N VAL A 112 6.85 27.86 -24.78
CA VAL A 112 6.51 26.60 -24.11
C VAL A 112 6.80 25.38 -24.99
N ASN A 113 7.45 24.37 -24.43
CA ASN A 113 7.54 23.04 -25.02
C ASN A 113 6.42 22.18 -24.42
N GLY A 114 5.32 22.01 -25.15
CA GLY A 114 4.11 21.34 -24.65
C GLY A 114 4.34 19.91 -24.12
N ALA A 115 5.28 19.15 -24.69
CA ALA A 115 5.60 17.81 -24.20
C ALA A 115 6.34 17.84 -22.84
N MET A 116 7.30 18.76 -22.70
CA MET A 116 8.02 18.96 -21.44
C MET A 116 7.11 19.56 -20.35
N GLU A 117 6.23 20.48 -20.73
CA GLU A 117 5.24 21.07 -19.84
C GLU A 117 4.17 20.07 -19.39
N ALA A 118 3.69 19.21 -20.28
CA ALA A 118 2.78 18.11 -19.93
C ALA A 118 3.44 17.10 -18.98
N PHE A 119 4.72 16.75 -19.18
CA PHE A 119 5.45 15.87 -18.27
C PHE A 119 5.72 16.53 -16.91
N GLU A 120 6.03 17.82 -16.86
CA GLU A 120 6.14 18.58 -15.61
C GLU A 120 4.79 18.62 -14.88
N ALA A 121 3.70 18.94 -15.59
CA ALA A 121 2.35 19.00 -15.04
C ALA A 121 1.84 17.63 -14.53
N LEU A 122 2.13 16.55 -15.25
CA LEU A 122 1.81 15.17 -14.84
C LEU A 122 2.49 14.83 -13.52
N ASN A 123 3.80 15.09 -13.39
CA ASN A 123 4.52 14.83 -12.15
C ASN A 123 4.09 15.78 -11.01
N LEU A 124 3.75 17.04 -11.31
CA LEU A 124 3.17 17.96 -10.34
C LEU A 124 1.81 17.45 -9.82
N ALA A 125 0.98 16.88 -10.69
CA ALA A 125 -0.30 16.30 -10.30
C ALA A 125 -0.12 15.01 -9.47
N THR A 126 0.68 14.05 -9.95
CA THR A 126 0.87 12.77 -9.25
C THR A 126 1.53 12.96 -7.89
N LEU A 127 2.56 13.80 -7.76
CA LEU A 127 3.20 14.05 -6.47
C LEU A 127 2.22 14.65 -5.44
N ASN A 128 1.38 15.60 -5.83
CA ASN A 128 0.40 16.17 -4.91
C ASN A 128 -0.72 15.18 -4.53
N VAL A 129 -1.20 14.36 -5.46
CA VAL A 129 -2.19 13.32 -5.16
C VAL A 129 -1.61 12.21 -4.28
N ILE A 130 -0.39 11.74 -4.56
CA ILE A 130 0.31 10.74 -3.74
C ILE A 130 0.59 11.29 -2.34
N SER A 131 1.06 12.54 -2.25
CA SER A 131 1.31 13.20 -0.96
C SER A 131 0.02 13.40 -0.15
N PHE A 132 -1.08 13.77 -0.81
CA PHE A 132 -2.40 13.87 -0.16
C PHE A 132 -2.86 12.49 0.33
N GLY A 133 -2.69 11.43 -0.48
CA GLY A 133 -2.99 10.05 -0.08
C GLY A 133 -2.17 9.58 1.12
N MET A 134 -0.87 9.94 1.20
CA MET A 134 -0.03 9.66 2.36
C MET A 134 -0.47 10.45 3.60
N MET A 135 -0.78 11.75 3.46
CA MET A 135 -1.27 12.58 4.56
C MET A 135 -2.63 12.12 5.07
N ALA A 136 -3.57 11.78 4.18
CA ALA A 136 -4.90 11.27 4.52
C ALA A 136 -4.82 9.90 5.20
N THR A 137 -4.04 8.96 4.65
CA THR A 137 -3.80 7.64 5.27
C THR A 137 -3.17 7.79 6.66
N GLY A 138 -2.15 8.64 6.80
CA GLY A 138 -1.53 8.95 8.10
C GLY A 138 -2.51 9.60 9.08
N GLY A 139 -3.40 10.47 8.59
CA GLY A 139 -4.45 11.11 9.39
C GLY A 139 -5.49 10.12 9.92
N VAL A 140 -5.96 9.20 9.07
CA VAL A 140 -6.86 8.10 9.47
C VAL A 140 -6.18 7.18 10.49
N MET A 141 -4.93 6.79 10.25
CA MET A 141 -4.12 5.98 11.16
C MET A 141 -3.95 6.65 12.54
N CYS A 142 -3.76 7.99 12.55
CA CYS A 142 -3.66 8.79 13.77
C CYS A 142 -5.01 8.90 14.49
N ALA A 143 -6.11 9.18 13.78
CA ALA A 143 -7.45 9.35 14.34
C ALA A 143 -8.02 8.07 14.95
N LEU A 144 -7.76 6.92 14.31
CA LEU A 144 -8.15 5.59 14.79
C LEU A 144 -7.14 4.99 15.79
N ASN A 145 -6.08 5.74 16.13
CA ASN A 145 -5.02 5.38 17.08
C ASN A 145 -4.39 3.99 16.83
N VAL A 146 -4.18 3.66 15.56
CA VAL A 146 -3.63 2.38 15.11
C VAL A 146 -2.10 2.45 15.15
N ASN A 147 -1.46 1.72 16.05
CA ASN A 147 0.00 1.70 16.21
C ASN A 147 0.66 0.41 15.67
N GLY A 148 -0.12 -0.68 15.54
CA GLY A 148 0.33 -1.96 14.99
C GLY A 148 -0.70 -2.69 14.11
N VAL A 149 -0.30 -3.86 13.59
CA VAL A 149 -1.20 -4.71 12.77
C VAL A 149 -2.27 -5.41 13.63
N GLU A 150 -2.03 -5.54 14.93
CA GLU A 150 -2.98 -5.99 15.94
C GLU A 150 -4.16 -5.01 16.06
N ASP A 151 -3.87 -3.71 16.14
CA ASP A 151 -4.88 -2.65 16.18
C ASP A 151 -5.68 -2.62 14.87
N MET A 152 -5.00 -2.75 13.72
CA MET A 152 -5.66 -2.82 12.41
C MET A 152 -6.57 -4.04 12.29
N ARG A 153 -6.14 -5.21 12.81
CA ARG A 153 -6.96 -6.43 12.85
C ARG A 153 -8.14 -6.31 13.82
N LYS A 154 -7.97 -5.58 14.93
CA LYS A 154 -9.06 -5.26 15.87
C LYS A 154 -10.08 -4.32 15.23
N LEU A 155 -9.61 -3.22 14.63
CA LEU A 155 -10.39 -2.24 13.88
C LEU A 155 -11.23 -2.92 12.79
N MET A 156 -10.58 -3.77 11.96
CA MET A 156 -11.24 -4.53 10.90
C MET A 156 -12.39 -5.40 11.44
N ARG A 157 -12.20 -6.09 12.57
CA ARG A 157 -13.26 -6.88 13.21
C ARG A 157 -14.38 -6.00 13.71
N SER A 158 -14.08 -4.95 14.48
CA SER A 158 -15.11 -4.01 14.94
C SER A 158 -15.88 -3.35 13.79
N SER A 159 -15.26 -3.11 12.63
CA SER A 159 -15.99 -2.59 11.45
C SER A 159 -16.89 -3.62 10.78
N LEU A 160 -16.59 -4.92 10.87
CA LEU A 160 -17.53 -5.97 10.45
C LEU A 160 -18.66 -6.14 11.47
N ASP A 161 -18.33 -6.10 12.77
CA ASP A 161 -19.31 -6.21 13.85
C ASP A 161 -20.31 -5.03 13.79
N ASP A 162 -19.83 -3.79 13.61
CA ASP A 162 -20.64 -2.57 13.52
C ASP A 162 -21.49 -2.54 12.23
N ALA A 163 -20.93 -2.96 11.09
CA ALA A 163 -21.69 -3.11 9.83
C ALA A 163 -22.79 -4.18 9.93
N ALA A 164 -22.56 -5.25 10.70
CA ALA A 164 -23.57 -6.28 10.96
C ALA A 164 -24.61 -5.88 12.03
N ALA A 165 -24.37 -4.79 12.79
CA ALA A 165 -25.13 -4.48 14.00
C ALA A 165 -26.36 -3.57 13.80
N GLY A 166 -26.48 -2.81 12.70
CA GLY A 166 -27.55 -1.79 12.66
C GLY A 166 -27.92 -1.06 11.36
N LYS A 167 -27.28 -1.30 10.21
CA LYS A 167 -27.69 -0.67 8.94
C LYS A 167 -28.19 -1.71 7.94
N SER A 168 -29.39 -1.49 7.39
CA SER A 168 -29.87 -2.31 6.28
C SER A 168 -29.13 -1.97 4.99
N ASP A 169 -29.03 -2.94 4.08
CA ASP A 169 -28.38 -2.77 2.77
C ASP A 169 -29.08 -1.65 1.96
N ASP A 170 -30.42 -1.54 2.08
CA ASP A 170 -31.22 -0.44 1.50
C ASP A 170 -30.80 0.96 1.97
N GLU A 171 -30.38 1.11 3.23
CA GLU A 171 -29.95 2.41 3.76
C GLU A 171 -28.51 2.71 3.38
N LEU A 172 -27.65 1.69 3.29
CA LEU A 172 -26.31 1.81 2.74
C LEU A 172 -26.33 2.16 1.24
N GLU A 173 -27.21 1.55 0.44
CA GLU A 173 -27.40 1.93 -0.98
C GLU A 173 -27.78 3.41 -1.12
N LYS A 174 -28.65 3.92 -0.24
CA LYS A 174 -29.11 5.32 -0.29
C LYS A 174 -28.00 6.31 0.10
N ASP A 175 -27.27 6.05 1.18
CA ASP A 175 -26.10 6.85 1.57
C ASP A 175 -25.06 6.91 0.44
N VAL A 176 -24.81 5.77 -0.23
CA VAL A 176 -23.88 5.67 -1.36
C VAL A 176 -24.40 6.44 -2.57
N VAL A 177 -25.70 6.39 -2.88
CA VAL A 177 -26.30 7.17 -3.98
C VAL A 177 -26.23 8.68 -3.70
N GLU A 178 -26.53 9.13 -2.48
CA GLU A 178 -26.43 10.55 -2.09
C GLU A 178 -24.97 11.05 -2.12
N TRP A 179 -24.02 10.22 -1.67
CA TRP A 179 -22.59 10.54 -1.79
C TRP A 179 -22.14 10.60 -3.26
N VAL A 180 -22.57 9.66 -4.11
CA VAL A 180 -22.25 9.67 -5.54
C VAL A 180 -22.87 10.87 -6.27
N SER A 181 -24.11 11.25 -5.97
CA SER A 181 -24.73 12.45 -6.57
C SER A 181 -24.08 13.74 -6.05
N SER A 182 -23.65 13.79 -4.79
CA SER A 182 -22.87 14.90 -4.23
C SER A 182 -21.50 15.09 -4.90
N VAL A 183 -20.82 14.01 -5.29
CA VAL A 183 -19.47 14.07 -5.89
C VAL A 183 -19.49 14.16 -7.43
N LEU A 184 -20.45 13.52 -8.12
CA LEU A 184 -20.53 13.50 -9.60
C LEU A 184 -21.65 14.39 -10.17
N GLY A 185 -22.54 14.92 -9.33
CA GLY A 185 -23.73 15.68 -9.71
C GLY A 185 -24.87 14.83 -10.29
N ASP A 186 -26.07 15.42 -10.40
CA ASP A 186 -27.30 14.77 -10.90
C ASP A 186 -27.12 14.07 -12.26
N ARG A 187 -26.12 14.46 -13.03
CA ARG A 187 -25.83 13.96 -14.38
C ARG A 187 -25.46 12.47 -14.36
N PHE A 188 -24.97 11.95 -13.23
CA PHE A 188 -24.67 10.53 -13.06
C PHE A 188 -25.88 9.76 -12.52
N GLU A 189 -26.59 10.33 -11.54
CA GLU A 189 -27.86 9.82 -11.00
C GLU A 189 -28.90 9.60 -12.11
N LYS A 190 -29.12 10.60 -12.98
CA LYS A 190 -30.02 10.55 -14.15
C LYS A 190 -29.58 9.57 -15.25
N GLN A 191 -28.43 8.92 -15.11
CA GLN A 191 -28.00 7.77 -15.92
C GLN A 191 -28.15 6.44 -15.17
N LEU A 192 -27.81 6.41 -13.87
CA LEU A 192 -28.04 5.26 -13.00
C LEU A 192 -29.53 4.87 -12.95
N GLU A 193 -30.43 5.85 -12.82
CA GLU A 193 -31.87 5.63 -12.88
C GLU A 193 -32.33 5.07 -14.22
N LYS A 194 -31.77 5.57 -15.34
CA LYS A 194 -32.09 5.08 -16.68
C LYS A 194 -31.67 3.63 -16.88
N GLU A 195 -30.52 3.22 -16.37
CA GLU A 195 -30.10 1.80 -16.39
C GLU A 195 -30.92 0.94 -15.39
N LYS A 196 -31.22 1.42 -14.17
CA LYS A 196 -32.13 0.75 -13.23
C LYS A 196 -33.57 0.64 -13.80
N ALA A 197 -34.01 1.54 -14.69
CA ALA A 197 -35.30 1.44 -15.39
C ALA A 197 -35.21 0.47 -16.59
N LYS A 198 -34.21 0.62 -17.45
CA LYS A 198 -33.98 -0.21 -18.64
C LYS A 198 -33.83 -1.69 -18.30
N LYS A 199 -33.12 -2.02 -17.21
CA LYS A 199 -33.01 -3.39 -16.68
C LYS A 199 -34.35 -3.98 -16.26
N ARG A 200 -35.22 -3.18 -15.62
CA ARG A 200 -36.58 -3.61 -15.24
C ARG A 200 -37.46 -3.87 -16.47
N THR A 201 -37.37 -3.03 -17.51
CA THR A 201 -38.08 -3.29 -18.78
C THR A 201 -37.54 -4.50 -19.55
N SER A 202 -36.21 -4.75 -19.54
CA SER A 202 -35.65 -5.90 -20.27
C SER A 202 -35.85 -7.25 -19.57
N GLY A 203 -35.88 -7.27 -18.23
CA GLY A 203 -36.18 -8.50 -17.48
C GLY A 203 -37.59 -9.03 -17.76
N SER A 204 -38.57 -8.13 -17.87
CA SER A 204 -39.99 -8.48 -18.10
C SER A 204 -40.29 -9.15 -19.44
N SER A 205 -39.31 -9.25 -20.36
CA SER A 205 -39.48 -9.91 -21.67
C SER A 205 -38.77 -11.26 -21.77
N GLY A 206 -38.16 -11.77 -20.69
CA GLY A 206 -37.39 -13.03 -20.70
C GLY A 206 -38.09 -14.27 -20.11
N GLU A 207 -39.32 -14.13 -19.59
CA GLU A 207 -40.04 -15.20 -18.87
C GLU A 207 -41.35 -15.64 -19.57
N ASN A 208 -41.51 -15.37 -20.87
CA ASN A 208 -42.68 -15.78 -21.66
C ASN A 208 -42.29 -16.31 -23.06
N GLU A 209 -41.51 -17.40 -23.10
CA GLU A 209 -41.32 -18.26 -24.28
C GLU A 209 -41.20 -19.73 -23.85
#